data_AF-T1EJL7-F1
#
_entry.id   AF-T1EJL7-F1
#
_cell.length_a   1.000
_cell.length_b   1.000
_cell.length_c   1.000
_cell.angle_alpha   90.00
_cell.angle_beta   90.00
_cell.angle_gamma   90.00
#
_symmetry.space_group_name_H-M   'P 1'
#
loop_
_entity.id
_entity.type
_entity.pdbx_description
1 polymer ?
#
loop_
_entity_poly.entity_id
_entity_poly.type
_entity_poly.pdbx_seq_one_letter_code
_entity_poly.pdbx_strand_id
1 'polypeptide(L)'
;QVQVAIKCLPKDQVKGQTSDFLQEATIMHSICHPHIIKLHGIVTELAPLKSLLECLKDASMQTTFTLQHLYNLVTQLADAMMYLEKNRLVHRDLAARNVLM
;
A
#
# COMPACT_ATOMS: atom_id res chain seq x y z
N GLN A 1 9.69 12.46 14.72
CA GLN A 1 10.42 11.30 14.13
C GLN A 1 9.35 10.42 13.48
N VAL A 2 9.45 10.12 12.18
CA VAL A 2 8.44 9.33 11.45
C VAL A 2 8.87 7.87 11.44
N GLN A 3 7.97 6.95 11.78
CA GLN A 3 8.23 5.51 11.65
C GLN A 3 8.03 5.07 10.20
N VAL A 4 8.88 4.15 9.76
CA VAL A 4 8.98 3.80 8.34
C VAL A 4 9.22 2.31 8.13
N ALA A 5 8.74 1.77 7.01
CA ALA A 5 8.99 0.40 6.56
C ALA A 5 10.03 0.41 5.42
N ILE A 6 10.99 -0.52 5.46
CA ILE A 6 12.05 -0.64 4.44
C ILE A 6 11.76 -1.86 3.58
N LYS A 7 11.55 -1.66 2.28
CA LYS A 7 11.45 -2.76 1.32
C LYS A 7 12.86 -3.15 0.89
N CYS A 8 13.28 -4.36 1.23
CA CYS A 8 14.61 -4.89 0.88
C CYS A 8 14.48 -5.97 -0.21
N LEU A 9 15.32 -5.90 -1.25
CA LEU A 9 15.51 -7.02 -2.16
C LEU A 9 16.38 -8.10 -1.49
N PRO A 10 15.93 -9.37 -1.44
CA PRO A 10 16.78 -10.47 -1.02
C PRO A 10 18.03 -10.58 -1.90
N LYS A 11 19.18 -10.91 -1.30
CA LYS A 11 20.49 -10.98 -2.01
C LYS A 11 20.45 -11.87 -3.25
N ASP A 12 19.63 -12.90 -3.23
CA ASP A 12 19.52 -13.92 -4.27
C ASP A 12 18.70 -13.44 -5.49
N GLN A 13 17.90 -12.38 -5.32
CA GLN A 13 17.01 -11.82 -6.36
C GLN A 13 17.57 -10.55 -7.02
N VAL A 14 18.71 -10.04 -6.53
CA VAL A 14 19.38 -8.84 -7.07
C VAL A 14 19.72 -9.02 -8.56
N LYS A 15 20.13 -10.22 -8.97
CA LYS A 15 20.37 -10.56 -10.37
C LYS A 15 19.04 -10.79 -11.10
N GLY A 16 18.46 -9.73 -11.65
CA GLY A 16 17.31 -9.79 -12.55
C GLY A 16 16.11 -8.94 -12.14
N GLN A 17 15.92 -8.65 -10.84
CA GLN A 17 14.77 -7.88 -10.36
C GLN A 17 15.09 -6.43 -9.96
N THR A 18 16.36 -6.03 -10.02
CA THR A 18 16.79 -4.68 -9.64
C THR A 18 16.11 -3.61 -10.50
N SER A 19 15.92 -3.86 -11.79
CA SER A 19 15.24 -2.92 -12.71
C SER A 19 13.79 -2.70 -12.30
N ASP A 20 13.04 -3.77 -12.06
CA ASP A 20 11.62 -3.71 -11.69
C ASP A 20 11.44 -3.01 -10.34
N PHE A 21 12.32 -3.31 -9.38
CA PHE A 21 12.31 -2.65 -8.07
C PHE A 21 12.55 -1.13 -8.16
N LEU A 22 13.54 -0.71 -8.96
CA LEU A 22 13.82 0.71 -9.18
C LEU A 22 12.69 1.40 -9.96
N GLN A 23 12.09 0.71 -10.91
CA GLN A 23 10.94 1.22 -11.66
C GLN A 23 9.72 1.41 -10.75
N GLU A 24 9.41 0.45 -9.88
CA GLU A 24 8.36 0.57 -8.87
C GLU A 24 8.63 1.75 -7.94
N ALA A 25 9.86 1.88 -7.42
CA ALA A 25 10.25 3.00 -6.58
C ALA A 25 10.10 4.35 -7.29
N THR A 26 10.43 4.42 -8.57
CA THR A 26 10.28 5.64 -9.39
C THR A 26 8.82 6.04 -9.55
N ILE A 27 7.93 5.08 -9.82
CA ILE A 27 6.49 5.32 -9.91
C ILE A 27 5.94 5.76 -8.54
N MET A 28 6.29 5.05 -7.47
CA MET A 28 5.82 5.37 -6.13
C MET A 28 6.31 6.73 -5.64
N HIS A 29 7.49 7.19 -6.06
CA HIS A 29 8.01 8.51 -5.70
C HIS A 29 7.23 9.66 -6.37
N SER A 30 6.60 9.43 -7.53
CA SER A 30 5.80 10.45 -8.21
C SER A 30 4.36 10.54 -7.68
N ILE A 31 3.93 9.58 -6.85
CA ILE A 31 2.59 9.53 -6.26
C ILE A 31 2.57 10.33 -4.96
N CYS A 32 1.59 11.22 -4.84
CA CYS A 32 1.33 11.96 -3.61
C CYS A 32 -0.18 12.06 -3.38
N HIS A 33 -0.71 11.19 -2.53
CA HIS A 33 -2.14 11.10 -2.21
C HIS A 33 -2.33 10.63 -0.77
N PRO A 34 -3.28 11.19 0.02
CA PRO A 34 -3.46 10.81 1.43
C PRO A 34 -3.83 9.34 1.64
N HIS A 35 -4.48 8.70 0.66
CA HIS A 35 -4.91 7.30 0.71
C HIS A 35 -4.02 6.34 -0.10
N ILE A 36 -2.80 6.77 -0.48
CA ILE A 36 -1.81 5.91 -1.11
C ILE A 36 -0.49 6.03 -0.34
N ILE A 37 0.13 4.89 -0.06
CA ILE A 37 1.37 4.86 0.71
C ILE A 37 2.45 5.73 0.07
N LYS A 38 3.01 6.63 0.86
CA LYS A 38 4.07 7.54 0.39
C LYS A 38 5.43 6.87 0.47
N LEU A 39 6.18 6.98 -0.62
CA LEU A 39 7.57 6.59 -0.68
C LEU A 39 8.46 7.80 -0.40
N HIS A 40 9.15 7.79 0.76
CA HIS A 40 10.09 8.85 1.13
C HIS A 40 11.52 8.60 0.58
N GLY A 41 11.80 7.39 0.08
CA GLY A 41 13.10 6.95 -0.44
C GLY A 41 13.06 5.47 -0.87
N ILE A 42 13.98 4.60 -0.44
CA ILE A 42 13.79 3.12 -0.52
C ILE A 42 12.90 2.62 0.64
N VAL A 43 12.10 3.54 1.17
CA VAL A 43 11.46 3.44 2.47
C VAL A 43 10.07 4.04 2.35
N THR A 44 9.06 3.30 2.82
CA THR A 44 7.66 3.70 2.85
C THR A 44 7.23 4.11 4.25
N GLU A 45 6.11 4.81 4.37
CA GLU A 45 5.47 5.02 5.67
C GLU A 45 5.14 3.68 6.35
N LEU A 46 5.29 3.61 7.68
CA LEU A 46 4.93 2.41 8.42
C LEU A 46 3.41 2.32 8.50
N ALA A 47 2.84 1.22 8.01
CA ALA A 47 1.51 0.78 8.40
C ALA A 47 1.65 0.01 9.72
N PRO A 48 1.16 0.55 10.85
CA PRO A 48 1.32 -0.07 12.16
C PRO A 48 0.48 -1.35 12.29
N LEU A 49 -0.58 -1.49 11.48
CA LEU A 49 -1.35 -2.72 11.36
C LEU A 49 -0.93 -3.51 10.12
N LYS A 50 -1.41 -4.75 10.07
CA LYS A 50 -1.16 -5.68 8.97
C LYS A 50 -1.95 -5.29 7.71
N SER A 51 -1.81 -6.06 6.64
CA SER A 51 -2.70 -5.89 5.49
C SER A 51 -4.16 -6.12 5.86
N LEU A 52 -5.10 -5.52 5.13
CA LEU A 52 -6.53 -5.75 5.32
C LEU A 52 -6.87 -7.25 5.27
N LEU A 53 -6.22 -8.02 4.38
CA LEU A 53 -6.41 -9.48 4.33
C LEU A 53 -6.06 -10.16 5.66
N GLU A 54 -4.97 -9.75 6.30
CA GLU A 54 -4.57 -10.31 7.59
C GLU A 54 -5.51 -9.87 8.71
N CYS A 55 -5.93 -8.60 8.72
CA CYS A 55 -6.92 -8.10 9.68
C CYS A 55 -8.27 -8.83 9.55
N LEU A 56 -8.71 -9.12 8.32
CA LEU A 56 -9.95 -9.88 8.07
C LEU A 56 -9.84 -11.35 8.54
N LYS A 57 -8.65 -11.92 8.56
CA LYS A 57 -8.40 -13.28 9.06
C LYS A 57 -8.21 -13.34 10.58
N ASP A 58 -7.92 -12.21 11.21
CA ASP A 58 -7.73 -12.13 12.65
C ASP A 58 -9.09 -12.08 13.37
N ALA A 59 -9.42 -13.18 14.06
CA ALA A 59 -10.68 -13.28 14.80
C ALA A 59 -10.84 -12.19 15.87
N SER A 60 -9.74 -11.67 16.43
CA SER A 60 -9.77 -10.59 17.42
C SER A 60 -10.17 -9.24 16.81
N MET A 61 -10.06 -9.09 15.48
CA MET A 61 -10.33 -7.84 14.75
C MET A 61 -11.72 -7.82 14.09
N GLN A 62 -12.52 -8.89 14.19
CA GLN A 62 -13.83 -8.95 13.52
C GLN A 62 -14.78 -7.84 13.96
N THR A 63 -14.75 -7.47 15.25
CA THR A 63 -15.59 -6.39 15.80
C THR A 63 -15.18 -5.00 15.32
N THR A 64 -13.96 -4.86 14.79
CA THR A 64 -13.45 -3.61 14.21
C THR A 64 -14.14 -3.28 12.89
N PHE A 65 -14.60 -4.27 12.12
CA PHE A 65 -15.20 -4.08 10.79
C PHE A 65 -16.70 -3.75 10.86
N THR A 66 -17.03 -2.66 11.54
CA THR A 66 -18.39 -2.10 11.51
C THR A 66 -18.74 -1.60 10.10
N LEU A 67 -20.04 -1.46 9.81
CA LEU A 67 -20.51 -0.91 8.54
C LEU A 67 -19.89 0.48 8.25
N GLN A 68 -19.76 1.32 9.28
CA GLN A 68 -19.17 2.65 9.16
C GLN A 68 -17.68 2.58 8.79
N HIS A 69 -16.91 1.68 9.41
CA HIS A 69 -15.50 1.49 9.06
C HIS A 69 -15.34 0.98 7.63
N LEU A 70 -16.16 0.00 7.22
CA LEU A 70 -16.14 -0.53 5.86
C LEU A 70 -16.50 0.54 4.81
N TYR A 71 -17.50 1.37 5.11
CA TYR A 71 -17.86 2.50 4.26
C TYR A 71 -16.69 3.46 4.08
N ASN A 72 -16.08 3.92 5.18
CA ASN A 72 -14.92 4.81 5.14
C ASN A 72 -13.76 4.18 4.36
N LEU A 73 -13.48 2.90 4.58
CA LEU A 73 -12.42 2.16 3.88
C LEU A 73 -12.64 2.16 2.36
N VAL A 74 -13.86 1.82 1.92
CA VAL A 74 -14.20 1.82 0.47
C VAL A 74 -14.14 3.22 -0.13
N THR A 75 -14.56 4.25 0.60
CA THR A 75 -14.44 5.65 0.15
C THR A 75 -12.99 6.05 -0.05
N GLN A 76 -12.09 5.74 0.89
CA GLN A 76 -10.66 6.03 0.78
C GLN A 76 -10.00 5.28 -0.38
N LEU A 77 -10.36 4.00 -0.56
CA LEU A 77 -9.89 3.20 -1.70
C LEU A 77 -10.36 3.76 -3.04
N ALA A 78 -11.61 4.18 -3.13
CA ALA A 78 -12.15 4.79 -4.35
C ALA A 78 -11.44 6.11 -4.68
N ASP A 79 -11.18 6.94 -3.67
CA ASP A 79 -10.44 8.20 -3.83
C ASP A 79 -9.00 7.96 -4.32
N ALA A 80 -8.30 6.99 -3.73
CA ALA A 80 -6.98 6.55 -4.20
C ALA A 80 -6.99 6.05 -5.65
N MET A 81 -7.93 5.19 -6.02
CA MET A 81 -8.02 4.66 -7.38
C MET A 81 -8.39 5.73 -8.40
N MET A 82 -9.23 6.70 -8.03
CA MET A 82 -9.53 7.86 -8.87
C MET A 82 -8.28 8.72 -9.12
N TYR A 83 -7.44 8.90 -8.10
CA TYR A 83 -6.15 9.58 -8.28
C TYR A 83 -5.24 8.82 -9.25
N LEU A 84 -5.11 7.49 -9.10
CA LEU A 84 -4.29 6.68 -10.01
C LEU A 84 -4.78 6.76 -11.46
N GLU A 85 -6.10 6.67 -11.66
CA GLU A 85 -6.73 6.82 -12.98
C GLU A 85 -6.39 8.18 -13.61
N LYS A 86 -6.55 9.28 -12.88
CA LYS A 86 -6.23 10.64 -13.36
C LYS A 86 -4.77 10.78 -13.78
N ASN A 87 -3.86 10.05 -13.13
CA ASN A 87 -2.43 10.03 -13.44
C ASN A 87 -2.04 8.94 -14.45
N ARG A 88 -3.02 8.23 -15.05
CA ARG A 88 -2.82 7.13 -16.01
C ARG A 88 -1.98 5.99 -15.44
N LEU A 89 -2.07 5.76 -14.14
CA LEU A 89 -1.41 4.67 -13.44
C LEU A 89 -2.43 3.55 -13.19
N VAL A 90 -2.15 2.36 -13.73
CA VAL A 90 -2.97 1.18 -13.47
C VAL A 90 -2.35 0.41 -12.32
N HIS A 91 -3.06 0.25 -11.20
CA HIS A 91 -2.54 -0.48 -10.04
C HIS A 91 -2.21 -1.95 -10.36
N ARG A 92 -3.02 -2.60 -11.21
CA ARG A 92 -2.92 -4.01 -11.66
C ARG A 92 -3.10 -5.09 -10.60
N ASP A 93 -2.83 -4.79 -9.33
CA ASP A 93 -3.00 -5.76 -8.24
C ASP A 93 -3.82 -5.23 -7.06
N LEU A 94 -4.96 -4.58 -7.34
CA LEU A 94 -5.82 -4.09 -6.25
C LEU A 94 -6.49 -5.29 -5.56
N ALA A 95 -6.03 -5.58 -4.35
CA ALA A 95 -6.51 -6.70 -3.54
C ALA A 95 -6.33 -6.37 -2.04
N ALA A 96 -7.11 -7.02 -1.16
CA ALA A 96 -7.04 -6.78 0.28
C ALA A 96 -5.65 -7.01 0.90
N ARG A 97 -4.78 -7.81 0.28
CA ARG A 97 -3.39 -7.99 0.72
C ARG A 97 -2.50 -6.76 0.49
N ASN A 98 -2.89 -5.88 -0.43
CA ASN A 98 -2.16 -4.67 -0.81
C ASN A 98 -2.82 -3.40 -0.23
N VAL A 99 -3.87 -3.56 0.59
CA VAL A 99 -4.47 -2.48 1.38
C VAL A 99 -3.90 -2.57 2.77
N LEU A 100 -3.35 -1.48 3.27
CA LEU A 100 -2.73 -1.39 4.59
C LEU A 100 -3.69 -0.69 5.56
N MET A 101 -3.71 -1.15 6.83
CA MET A 101 -4.60 -0.67 7.89
C MET A 101 -3.85 0.18 8.92
#